data_AF-A0A846UHL2-F1
#
_entry.id   AF-A0A846UHL2-F1
#
_cell.length_a   1.000
_cell.length_b   1.000
_cell.length_c   1.000
_cell.angle_alpha   90.00
_cell.angle_beta   90.00
_cell.angle_gamma   90.00
#
_symmetry.space_group_name_H-M   'P 1'
#
loop_
_entity.id
_entity.type
_entity.pdbx_description
1 polymer ?
#
loop_
_entity_poly.entity_id
_entity_poly.type
_entity_poly.pdbx_seq_one_letter_code
_entity_poly.pdbx_strand_id
1 'polypeptide(L)'
;MEGNIEQITDILKRLMDVRTLDARLWDTADVATYLKLNVAHVRRSLLTRSDFPSAVDLPGAGSEPIRRFRPDDVRDWAEKFRR
;
A
#
# COMPACT_ATOMS: atom_id res chain seq x y z
N MET A 1 23.87 6.13 -31.23
CA MET A 1 23.43 6.52 -29.87
C MET A 1 21.92 6.39 -29.68
N GLU A 2 21.10 6.46 -30.72
CA GLU A 2 19.62 6.37 -30.62
C GLU A 2 19.10 5.00 -30.13
N GLY A 3 19.70 3.88 -30.56
CA GLY A 3 19.25 2.54 -30.16
C GLY A 3 19.35 2.24 -28.65
N ASN A 4 20.24 2.92 -27.91
CA ASN A 4 20.34 2.76 -26.46
C ASN A 4 19.21 3.49 -25.72
N ILE A 5 18.72 4.61 -26.25
CA ILE A 5 17.64 5.38 -25.62
C ILE A 5 16.32 4.61 -25.74
N GLU A 6 16.05 4.00 -26.90
CA GLU A 6 14.86 3.15 -27.07
C GLU A 6 14.88 1.96 -26.12
N GLN A 7 16.03 1.28 -26.01
CA GLN A 7 16.16 0.12 -25.12
C GLN A 7 15.99 0.49 -23.65
N ILE A 8 16.57 1.62 -23.20
CA ILE A 8 16.36 2.15 -21.85
C ILE A 8 14.89 2.49 -21.61
N THR A 9 14.23 3.12 -22.59
CA THR A 9 12.82 3.49 -22.48
C THR A 9 11.92 2.26 -22.33
N ASP A 10 12.20 1.19 -23.07
CA ASP A 10 11.44 -0.05 -23.03
C ASP A 10 11.63 -0.82 -21.70
N ILE A 11 12.85 -0.80 -21.16
CA ILE A 11 13.15 -1.33 -19.83
C ILE A 11 12.39 -0.54 -18.75
N LEU A 12 12.39 0.79 -18.83
CA LEU A 12 11.67 1.63 -17.87
C LEU A 12 10.16 1.37 -17.89
N LYS A 13 9.55 1.23 -19.08
CA LYS A 13 8.13 0.88 -19.21
C LYS A 13 7.80 -0.45 -18.53
N ARG A 14 8.59 -1.50 -18.80
CA ARG A 14 8.40 -2.82 -18.17
C ARG A 14 8.56 -2.77 -16.65
N LEU A 15 9.51 -1.99 -16.14
CA LEU A 15 9.69 -1.83 -14.69
C LEU A 15 8.54 -1.06 -14.03
N MET A 16 7.94 -0.07 -14.73
CA MET A 16 6.75 0.63 -14.26
C MET A 16 5.52 -0.28 -14.23
N ASP A 17 5.36 -1.16 -15.23
CA ASP A 17 4.29 -2.16 -15.25
C ASP A 17 4.42 -3.18 -14.11
N VAL A 18 5.64 -3.53 -13.71
CA VAL A 18 5.86 -4.39 -12.54
C VAL A 18 5.48 -3.68 -11.23
N ARG A 19 5.65 -2.36 -11.13
CA ARG A 19 5.25 -1.58 -9.95
C ARG A 19 3.73 -1.41 -9.85
N THR A 20 3.01 -1.43 -10.96
CA THR A 20 1.53 -1.36 -10.97
C THR A 20 0.85 -2.69 -10.65
N LEU A 21 1.58 -3.81 -10.58
CA LEU A 21 1.03 -5.12 -10.21
C LEU A 21 0.59 -5.22 -8.73
N ASP A 22 0.94 -4.25 -7.89
CA ASP A 22 0.46 -4.18 -6.49
C ASP A 22 -0.59 -3.09 -6.28
N ALA A 23 -1.43 -2.83 -7.29
CA ALA A 23 -2.62 -1.98 -7.18
C ALA A 23 -3.75 -2.61 -6.32
N ARG A 24 -3.47 -3.72 -5.63
CA ARG A 24 -4.43 -4.38 -4.74
C ARG A 24 -4.53 -3.61 -3.44
N LEU A 25 -5.75 -3.34 -3.01
CA LEU A 25 -5.98 -2.76 -1.69
C LEU A 25 -5.54 -3.77 -0.62
N TRP A 26 -4.83 -3.27 0.38
CA TRP A 26 -4.30 -4.04 1.50
C TRP A 26 -5.34 -4.28 2.57
N ASP A 27 -5.34 -5.45 3.19
CA ASP A 27 -6.00 -5.67 4.46
C ASP A 27 -5.07 -5.35 5.65
N THR A 28 -5.55 -5.56 6.88
CA THR A 28 -4.76 -5.29 8.08
C THR A 28 -3.51 -6.18 8.18
N ALA A 29 -3.54 -7.40 7.64
CA ALA A 29 -2.40 -8.31 7.66
C ALA A 29 -1.34 -7.89 6.63
N ASP A 30 -1.75 -7.39 5.47
CA ASP A 30 -0.86 -6.80 4.48
C ASP A 30 -0.15 -5.57 5.05
N VAL A 31 -0.90 -4.66 5.70
CA VAL A 31 -0.34 -3.47 6.38
C VAL A 31 0.69 -3.88 7.43
N ALA A 32 0.36 -4.87 8.27
CA ALA A 32 1.26 -5.39 9.29
C ALA A 32 2.54 -6.00 8.68
N THR A 33 2.39 -6.73 7.57
CA THR A 33 3.51 -7.34 6.85
C THR A 33 4.45 -6.31 6.26
N TYR A 34 3.89 -5.24 5.68
CA TYR A 34 4.66 -4.13 5.13
C TYR A 34 5.44 -3.38 6.23
N LEU A 35 4.76 -3.01 7.31
CA LEU A 35 5.36 -2.29 8.44
C LEU A 35 6.26 -3.16 9.34
N LYS A 36 6.32 -4.49 9.08
CA LYS A 36 7.04 -5.48 9.90
C LYS A 36 6.58 -5.48 11.36
N LEU A 37 5.27 -5.41 11.58
CA LEU A 37 4.62 -5.39 12.89
C LEU A 37 3.66 -6.56 13.06
N ASN A 38 3.25 -6.82 14.30
CA ASN A 38 2.17 -7.76 14.59
C ASN A 38 0.81 -7.15 14.22
N VAL A 39 -0.04 -7.92 13.54
CA VAL A 39 -1.43 -7.58 13.17
C VAL A 39 -2.23 -7.04 14.36
N ALA A 40 -2.09 -7.65 15.55
CA ALA A 40 -2.82 -7.21 16.75
C ALA A 40 -2.37 -5.83 17.26
N HIS A 41 -1.11 -5.46 17.02
CA HIS A 41 -0.60 -4.13 17.33
C HIS A 41 -1.11 -3.11 16.31
N VAL A 42 -1.05 -3.43 15.01
CA VAL A 42 -1.59 -2.56 13.94
C VAL A 42 -3.05 -2.23 14.20
N ARG A 43 -3.89 -3.25 14.46
CA ARG A 43 -5.33 -3.06 14.69
C ARG A 43 -5.65 -2.18 15.90
N ARG A 44 -4.93 -2.34 17.01
CA ARG A 44 -5.23 -1.64 18.27
C ARG A 44 -4.55 -0.27 18.39
N SER A 45 -3.38 -0.11 17.79
CA SER A 45 -2.49 1.02 18.04
C SER A 45 -2.25 1.90 16.83
N LEU A 46 -2.36 1.37 15.60
CA LEU A 46 -2.14 2.16 14.39
C LEU A 46 -3.47 2.56 13.74
N LEU A 47 -4.36 1.60 13.46
CA LEU A 47 -5.64 1.87 12.79
C LEU A 47 -6.59 2.78 13.59
N THR A 48 -6.33 2.96 14.88
CA THR A 48 -7.10 3.82 15.78
C THR A 48 -6.54 5.23 15.87
N ARG A 49 -5.37 5.51 15.28
CA ARG A 49 -4.78 6.84 15.29
C ARG A 49 -5.53 7.74 14.32
N SER A 50 -5.73 8.99 14.72
CA SER A 50 -6.38 10.00 13.89
C SER A 50 -5.58 10.39 12.65
N ASP A 51 -4.27 10.17 12.64
CA ASP A 51 -3.36 10.49 11.54
C ASP A 51 -3.05 9.30 10.63
N PHE A 52 -3.56 8.11 10.95
CA PHE A 52 -3.37 6.91 10.12
C PHE A 52 -4.27 6.97 8.88
N PRO A 53 -3.84 6.41 7.73
CA PRO A 53 -4.65 6.39 6.51
C PRO A 53 -6.07 5.86 6.69
N SER A 54 -7.03 6.56 6.08
CA SER A 54 -8.43 6.15 6.09
C SER A 54 -8.63 4.87 5.28
N ALA A 55 -9.46 3.97 5.79
CA ALA A 55 -9.82 2.76 5.07
C ALA A 55 -10.79 3.07 3.93
N VAL A 56 -10.65 2.34 2.82
CA VAL A 56 -11.69 2.13 1.83
C VAL A 56 -12.64 1.08 2.37
N ASP A 57 -13.88 1.48 2.62
CA ASP A 57 -14.96 0.59 3.05
C ASP A 57 -15.59 -0.09 1.82
N LEU A 58 -15.33 -1.38 1.65
CA LEU A 58 -15.94 -2.18 0.58
C LEU A 58 -17.24 -2.83 1.08
N PRO A 59 -18.25 -3.00 0.22
CA PRO A 59 -19.46 -3.72 0.59
C PRO A 59 -19.11 -5.17 0.96
N GLY A 60 -19.45 -5.57 2.18
CA GLY A 60 -19.33 -6.94 2.67
C GLY A 60 -20.63 -7.72 2.49
N ALA A 61 -20.55 -9.05 2.56
CA ALA A 61 -21.74 -9.92 2.56
C ALA A 61 -22.59 -9.80 3.86
N GLY A 62 -22.10 -9.10 4.87
CA GLY A 62 -22.79 -8.85 6.14
C GLY A 62 -23.02 -7.36 6.41
N SER A 63 -23.42 -7.03 7.64
CA SER A 63 -23.72 -5.65 8.05
C SER A 63 -22.47 -4.76 8.20
N GLU A 64 -21.28 -5.34 8.27
CA GLU A 64 -20.03 -4.58 8.47
C GLU A 64 -19.26 -4.43 7.15
N PRO A 65 -18.75 -3.22 6.86
CA PRO A 65 -17.92 -2.98 5.68
C PRO A 65 -16.57 -3.70 5.82
N ILE A 66 -16.08 -4.22 4.69
CA ILE A 66 -14.75 -4.82 4.61
C ILE A 66 -13.75 -3.68 4.40
N ARG A 67 -12.99 -3.38 5.47
CA ARG A 67 -11.96 -2.33 5.44
C ARG A 67 -10.74 -2.77 4.65
N ARG A 68 -10.29 -1.91 3.74
CA ARG A 68 -9.04 -2.05 3.00
C ARG A 68 -8.27 -0.73 2.96
N PHE A 69 -6.98 -0.78 2.67
CA PHE A 69 -6.09 0.38 2.66
C PHE A 69 -5.41 0.50 1.31
N ARG A 70 -5.19 1.73 0.87
CA ARG A 70 -4.31 1.95 -0.29
C ARG A 70 -2.87 1.77 0.15
N PRO A 71 -2.06 0.96 -0.57
CA PRO A 71 -0.66 0.77 -0.24
C PRO A 71 0.11 2.09 -0.14
N ASP A 72 -0.14 3.02 -1.08
CA ASP A 72 0.60 4.28 -1.16
C ASP A 72 0.30 5.21 0.02
N ASP A 73 -0.95 5.29 0.49
CA ASP A 73 -1.29 6.09 1.67
C ASP A 73 -0.56 5.56 2.93
N VAL A 74 -0.41 4.24 3.06
CA VAL A 74 0.31 3.60 4.17
C VAL A 74 1.82 3.84 4.08
N ARG A 75 2.39 3.80 2.87
CA ARG A 75 3.80 4.12 2.60
C ARG A 75 4.09 5.59 2.95
N ASP A 76 3.29 6.50 2.44
CA ASP A 76 3.43 7.95 2.68
C ASP A 76 3.31 8.29 4.16
N TRP A 77 2.38 7.63 4.88
CA TRP A 77 2.29 7.77 6.32
C TRP A 77 3.55 7.28 7.05
N ALA A 78 4.10 6.13 6.65
CA ALA A 78 5.30 5.56 7.27
C ALA A 78 6.54 6.43 7.06
N GLU A 79 6.71 7.02 5.87
CA GLU A 79 7.85 7.90 5.56
C GLU A 79 7.89 9.15 6.45
N LYS A 80 6.77 9.60 7.03
CA LYS A 80 6.75 10.74 7.99
C LYS A 80 7.58 10.48 9.25
N PHE A 81 7.88 9.21 9.56
CA PHE A 81 8.66 8.81 10.74
C PHE A 81 10.14 8.55 10.43
N ARG A 82 10.54 8.69 9.16
CA ARG A 82 11.94 8.56 8.74
C ARG A 82 12.76 9.70 9.34
N ARG A 83 13.85 9.35 10.04
CA ARG A 83 14.83 10.28 10.61
C ARG A 83 16.08 10.33 9.76
#